data_AF-A0A0U1KLS7-F1
#
_entry.id   AF-A0A0U1KLS7-F1
#
_cell.length_a   1.000
_cell.length_b   1.000
_cell.length_c   1.000
_cell.angle_alpha   90.00
_cell.angle_beta   90.00
_cell.angle_gamma   90.00
#
_symmetry.space_group_name_H-M   'P 1'
#
loop_
_entity.id
_entity.type
_entity.pdbx_description
1 polymer ?
#
loop_
_entity_poly.entity_id
_entity_poly.type
_entity_poly.pdbx_seq_one_letter_code
_entity_poly.pdbx_strand_id
1 'polypeptide(L)'
;MNNEYLLNQFPPDFHAKMIGKLLGDGTITKQFGRKARFQFSHTAKDKDWTFYCYQQIVSFFSLSKPIYRKTIDQRLEAGYSESYMVQSHTSPIIDTLEELWYEHRKKVLPLDYISKYFNAVSLAWWYQDDGSLKQENNFPRKIILSTECFTKKERQFLQMLLLEKFNLLFKQDKQNRMILYDASSIFYFLSLIEQYIQPSMTRKIIQNRTFQLKSTSSKRSTIYLPNEIIITSPTKEINCILTNLEIIWRLFRCELFYEQIYKSNKSYIHSDIVKTPYQIVIQKKQLYLLHLLKVNTGLTFSQLTSLCFKLFNESENKK
;
A
#
# COMPACT_ATOMS: atom_id res chain seq x y z
N MET A 1 23.23 -28.35 7.83
CA MET A 1 23.45 -26.92 8.14
C MET A 1 22.11 -26.40 8.64
N ASN A 2 22.03 -25.76 9.82
CA ASN A 2 20.73 -25.30 10.33
C ASN A 2 20.13 -24.28 9.33
N ASN A 3 18.90 -24.51 8.86
CA ASN A 3 18.22 -23.66 7.87
C ASN A 3 18.20 -22.19 8.31
N GLU A 4 18.07 -21.95 9.62
CA GLU A 4 18.11 -20.61 10.19
C GLU A 4 19.49 -19.94 10.06
N TYR A 5 20.57 -20.69 10.22
CA TYR A 5 21.94 -20.17 10.05
C TYR A 5 22.19 -19.70 8.62
N LEU A 6 21.73 -20.47 7.62
CA LEU A 6 21.90 -20.08 6.23
C LEU A 6 21.07 -18.84 5.88
N LEU A 7 19.82 -18.77 6.33
CA LEU A 7 18.97 -17.58 6.13
C LEU A 7 19.63 -16.32 6.70
N ASN A 8 20.20 -16.40 7.90
CA ASN A 8 20.84 -15.25 8.56
C ASN A 8 22.12 -14.74 7.87
N GLN A 9 22.67 -15.45 6.87
CA GLN A 9 23.79 -14.96 6.06
C GLN A 9 23.37 -13.95 4.99
N PHE A 10 22.08 -13.87 4.67
CA PHE A 10 21.56 -12.97 3.66
C PHE A 10 21.15 -11.61 4.28
N PRO A 11 21.31 -10.50 3.55
CA PRO A 11 20.95 -9.18 4.07
C PRO A 11 19.43 -9.03 4.20
N PRO A 12 18.93 -8.09 5.04
CA PRO A 12 17.49 -7.83 5.20
C PRO A 12 16.73 -7.58 3.89
N ASP A 13 17.38 -6.92 2.92
CA ASP A 13 16.81 -6.64 1.59
C ASP A 13 16.52 -7.92 0.78
N PHE A 14 17.36 -8.94 0.89
CA PHE A 14 17.09 -10.26 0.27
C PHE A 14 15.79 -10.84 0.81
N HIS A 15 15.64 -10.92 2.13
CA HIS A 15 14.45 -11.48 2.74
C HIS A 15 13.20 -10.71 2.32
N ALA A 16 13.28 -9.39 2.31
CA ALA A 16 12.17 -8.54 1.94
C ALA A 16 11.68 -8.80 0.51
N LYS A 17 12.60 -8.86 -0.46
CA LYS A 17 12.31 -9.12 -1.88
C LYS A 17 11.82 -10.55 -2.11
N MET A 18 12.41 -11.54 -1.45
CA MET A 18 11.98 -12.94 -1.55
C MET A 18 10.58 -13.14 -0.98
N ILE A 19 10.25 -12.51 0.16
CA ILE A 19 8.87 -12.52 0.68
C ILE A 19 7.92 -11.87 -0.32
N GLY A 20 8.26 -10.69 -0.84
CA GLY A 20 7.43 -9.99 -1.83
C GLY A 20 7.13 -10.85 -3.06
N LYS A 21 8.15 -11.51 -3.63
CA LYS A 21 7.98 -12.44 -4.76
C LYS A 21 7.20 -13.68 -4.39
N LEU A 22 7.49 -14.34 -3.27
CA LEU A 22 6.82 -15.59 -2.91
C LEU A 22 5.37 -15.39 -2.46
N LEU A 23 5.01 -14.19 -2.02
CA LEU A 23 3.60 -13.79 -1.85
C LEU A 23 2.92 -13.44 -3.17
N GLY A 24 3.69 -12.98 -4.17
CA GLY A 24 3.25 -12.65 -5.52
C GLY A 24 3.48 -13.76 -6.55
N ASP A 25 4.05 -13.36 -7.69
CA ASP A 25 4.25 -14.20 -8.88
C ASP A 25 5.43 -15.19 -8.80
N GLY A 26 6.16 -15.17 -7.68
CA GLY A 26 7.28 -16.06 -7.40
C GLY A 26 6.83 -17.44 -6.94
N THR A 27 7.54 -18.47 -7.40
CA THR A 27 7.33 -19.86 -7.00
C THR A 27 8.65 -20.63 -6.89
N ILE A 28 8.68 -21.66 -6.07
CA ILE A 28 9.79 -22.61 -6.00
C ILE A 28 9.29 -23.97 -6.49
N THR A 29 9.92 -24.45 -7.55
CA THR A 29 9.61 -25.74 -8.17
C THR A 29 10.69 -26.74 -7.81
N LYS A 30 10.29 -27.99 -7.58
CA LYS A 30 11.20 -29.11 -7.33
C LYS A 30 10.55 -30.37 -7.86
N GLN A 31 11.18 -30.94 -8.88
CA GLN A 31 10.77 -32.18 -9.52
C GLN A 31 11.34 -33.37 -8.72
N PHE A 32 10.71 -34.53 -8.82
CA PHE A 32 11.21 -35.74 -8.17
C PHE A 32 12.67 -36.02 -8.57
N GLY A 33 13.53 -36.29 -7.57
CA GLY A 33 14.96 -36.52 -7.77
C GLY A 33 15.78 -35.29 -8.21
N ARG A 34 15.20 -34.08 -8.22
CA ARG A 34 15.90 -32.84 -8.61
C ARG A 34 15.90 -31.82 -7.48
N LYS A 35 16.88 -30.91 -7.50
CA LYS A 35 16.97 -29.78 -6.56
C LYS A 35 15.95 -28.69 -6.88
N ALA A 36 15.63 -27.89 -5.87
CA ALA A 36 14.66 -26.81 -6.00
C ALA A 36 15.19 -25.67 -6.89
N ARG A 37 14.25 -25.00 -7.57
CA ARG A 37 14.51 -23.82 -8.41
C ARG A 37 13.45 -22.77 -8.18
N PHE A 38 13.91 -21.57 -7.83
CA PHE A 38 13.08 -20.38 -7.76
C PHE A 38 12.78 -19.88 -9.17
N GLN A 39 11.54 -19.45 -9.39
CA GLN A 39 11.03 -19.00 -10.67
C GLN A 39 10.06 -17.84 -10.46
N PHE A 40 10.04 -16.90 -11.39
CA PHE A 40 8.96 -15.92 -11.53
C PHE A 40 8.78 -15.59 -13.00
N SER A 41 7.56 -15.18 -13.36
CA SER A 41 7.24 -14.77 -14.72
C SER A 41 6.20 -13.67 -14.69
N HIS A 42 6.35 -12.69 -15.56
CA HIS A 42 5.33 -11.66 -15.77
C HIS A 42 4.98 -11.58 -17.24
N THR A 43 3.80 -11.01 -17.53
CA THR A 43 3.33 -10.80 -18.89
C THR A 43 4.35 -9.98 -19.70
N ALA A 44 4.37 -10.13 -21.03
CA ALA A 44 5.28 -9.37 -21.88
C ALA A 44 5.10 -7.85 -21.76
N LYS A 45 3.91 -7.38 -21.35
CA LYS A 45 3.63 -5.96 -21.07
C LYS A 45 4.40 -5.45 -19.84
N ASP A 46 4.67 -6.32 -18.86
CA ASP A 46 5.43 -6.01 -17.65
C ASP A 46 6.90 -6.54 -17.76
N LYS A 47 7.46 -6.53 -18.98
CA LYS A 47 8.85 -6.96 -19.24
C LYS A 47 9.85 -6.23 -18.34
N ASP A 48 9.77 -4.90 -18.26
CA ASP A 48 10.74 -4.10 -17.53
C ASP A 48 10.72 -4.40 -16.03
N TRP A 49 9.54 -4.71 -15.47
CA TRP A 49 9.42 -5.24 -14.11
C TRP A 49 10.16 -6.57 -13.94
N THR A 50 10.05 -7.48 -14.92
CA THR A 50 10.80 -8.75 -14.93
C THR A 50 12.31 -8.55 -14.91
N PHE A 51 12.81 -7.66 -15.79
CA PHE A 51 14.24 -7.36 -15.88
C PHE A 51 14.76 -6.67 -14.61
N TYR A 52 13.99 -5.75 -14.05
CA TYR A 52 14.30 -5.11 -12.77
C TYR A 52 14.39 -6.15 -11.64
N CYS A 53 13.40 -7.05 -11.52
CA CYS A 53 13.42 -8.10 -10.51
C CYS A 53 14.65 -9.01 -10.65
N TYR A 54 15.02 -9.39 -11.87
CA TYR A 54 16.23 -10.15 -12.14
C TYR A 54 17.48 -9.41 -11.66
N GLN A 55 17.64 -8.13 -12.03
CA GLN A 55 18.79 -7.32 -11.62
C GLN A 55 18.90 -7.18 -10.09
N GLN A 56 17.76 -7.09 -9.40
CA GLN A 56 17.70 -6.93 -7.96
C GLN A 56 17.96 -8.23 -7.16
N ILE A 57 17.81 -9.41 -7.79
CA ILE A 57 17.94 -10.72 -7.13
C ILE A 57 19.22 -11.45 -7.52
N VAL A 58 19.76 -11.24 -8.73
CA VAL A 58 20.90 -12.00 -9.25
C VAL A 58 22.18 -11.85 -8.40
N SER A 59 22.29 -10.79 -7.61
CA SER A 59 23.39 -10.59 -6.65
C SER A 59 23.34 -11.55 -5.45
N PHE A 60 22.17 -12.11 -5.12
CA PHE A 60 22.00 -13.02 -3.99
C PHE A 60 22.23 -14.49 -4.38
N PHE A 61 21.82 -14.89 -5.58
CA PHE A 61 22.05 -16.23 -6.09
C PHE A 61 21.95 -16.27 -7.62
N SER A 62 22.58 -17.27 -8.25
CA SER A 62 22.64 -17.36 -9.71
C SER A 62 21.27 -17.55 -10.35
N LEU A 63 20.94 -16.66 -11.30
CA LEU A 63 19.73 -16.67 -12.12
C LEU A 63 20.10 -16.77 -13.60
N SER A 64 19.27 -17.48 -14.38
CA SER A 64 19.26 -17.31 -15.83
C SER A 64 18.65 -15.94 -16.19
N LYS A 65 19.18 -15.29 -17.23
CA LYS A 65 18.62 -14.04 -17.75
C LYS A 65 17.13 -14.22 -18.12
N PRO A 66 16.30 -13.16 -18.09
CA PRO A 66 14.90 -13.26 -18.50
C PRO A 66 14.75 -13.80 -19.92
N ILE A 67 13.93 -14.84 -20.09
CA ILE A 67 13.67 -15.49 -21.39
C ILE A 67 12.22 -15.19 -21.80
N TYR A 68 12.04 -14.69 -23.02
CA TYR A 68 10.72 -14.54 -23.62
C TYR A 68 10.09 -15.91 -23.89
N ARG A 69 8.80 -16.05 -23.58
CA ARG A 69 8.01 -17.25 -23.84
C ARG A 69 6.67 -16.86 -24.46
N LYS A 70 6.30 -17.62 -25.49
CA LYS A 70 4.97 -17.61 -26.10
C LYS A 70 4.32 -18.97 -25.87
N THR A 71 3.23 -19.00 -25.12
CA THR A 71 2.53 -20.24 -24.74
C THR A 71 1.13 -20.23 -25.34
N ILE A 72 0.76 -21.29 -26.05
CA ILE A 72 -0.59 -21.44 -26.60
C ILE A 72 -1.60 -21.45 -25.45
N ASP A 73 -2.61 -20.59 -25.53
CA ASP A 73 -3.68 -20.49 -24.55
C ASP A 73 -4.99 -20.17 -25.26
N GLN A 74 -5.80 -21.21 -25.47
CA GLN A 74 -7.07 -21.13 -26.20
C GLN A 74 -8.14 -20.32 -25.46
N ARG A 75 -7.92 -19.99 -24.17
CA ARG A 75 -8.84 -19.16 -23.38
C ARG A 75 -8.72 -17.68 -23.75
N LEU A 76 -7.62 -17.29 -24.39
CA LEU A 76 -7.35 -15.91 -24.80
C LEU A 76 -7.77 -15.72 -26.27
N GLU A 77 -8.33 -14.56 -26.59
CA GLU A 77 -8.75 -14.21 -27.95
C GLU A 77 -7.60 -14.33 -28.98
N ALA A 78 -6.38 -13.97 -28.56
CA ALA A 78 -5.19 -14.10 -29.40
C ALA A 78 -4.72 -15.56 -29.61
N GLY A 79 -5.25 -16.52 -28.86
CA GLY A 79 -4.85 -17.94 -28.88
C GLY A 79 -3.50 -18.24 -28.20
N TYR A 80 -2.84 -17.23 -27.62
CA TYR A 80 -1.57 -17.38 -26.90
C TYR A 80 -1.39 -16.31 -25.82
N SER A 81 -0.52 -16.62 -24.86
CA SER A 81 0.03 -15.68 -23.87
C SER A 81 1.52 -15.45 -24.11
N GLU A 82 1.98 -14.25 -23.81
CA GLU A 82 3.38 -13.86 -23.91
C GLU A 82 3.89 -13.42 -22.55
N SER A 83 5.09 -13.87 -22.18
CA SER A 83 5.69 -13.60 -20.88
C SER A 83 7.21 -13.54 -20.96
N TYR A 84 7.83 -12.97 -19.94
CA TYR A 84 9.24 -13.16 -19.66
C TYR A 84 9.35 -13.98 -18.38
N MET A 85 10.21 -15.01 -18.40
CA MET A 85 10.42 -15.89 -17.26
C MET A 85 11.87 -15.86 -16.82
N VAL A 86 12.08 -15.86 -15.52
CA VAL A 86 13.38 -15.98 -14.86
C VAL A 86 13.37 -17.23 -14.00
N GLN A 87 14.48 -17.97 -14.00
CA GLN A 87 14.64 -19.18 -13.21
C GLN A 87 16.04 -19.21 -12.61
N SER A 88 16.13 -19.67 -11.38
CA SER A 88 17.40 -19.87 -10.70
C SER A 88 18.15 -21.11 -11.17
N HIS A 89 19.46 -21.09 -11.00
CA HIS A 89 20.22 -22.31 -10.83
C HIS A 89 19.92 -22.92 -9.46
N THR A 90 20.37 -24.14 -9.23
CA THR A 90 20.20 -24.80 -7.93
C THR A 90 21.10 -24.14 -6.90
N SER A 91 20.59 -23.84 -5.70
CA SER A 91 21.37 -23.20 -4.64
C SER A 91 20.84 -23.65 -3.26
N PRO A 92 21.69 -23.84 -2.24
CA PRO A 92 21.26 -24.25 -0.91
C PRO A 92 20.19 -23.34 -0.28
N ILE A 93 20.26 -22.02 -0.54
CA ILE A 93 19.26 -21.08 -0.04
C ILE A 93 17.87 -21.31 -0.66
N ILE A 94 17.82 -21.80 -1.90
CA ILE A 94 16.57 -22.08 -2.59
C ILE A 94 15.98 -23.39 -2.08
N ASP A 95 16.81 -24.39 -1.79
CA ASP A 95 16.37 -25.61 -1.11
C ASP A 95 15.81 -25.27 0.28
N THR A 96 16.47 -24.36 1.03
CA THR A 96 15.99 -23.87 2.33
C THR A 96 14.65 -23.12 2.23
N LEU A 97 14.51 -22.22 1.25
CA LEU A 97 13.25 -21.51 1.02
C LEU A 97 12.14 -22.47 0.55
N GLU A 98 12.48 -23.53 -0.19
CA GLU A 98 11.51 -24.54 -0.60
C GLU A 98 10.94 -25.27 0.61
N GLU A 99 11.80 -25.77 1.49
CA GLU A 99 11.39 -26.43 2.74
C GLU A 99 10.56 -25.52 3.64
N LEU A 100 10.86 -24.22 3.64
CA LEU A 100 10.18 -23.22 4.46
C LEU A 100 8.80 -22.83 3.90
N TRP A 101 8.67 -22.71 2.58
CA TRP A 101 7.47 -22.17 1.93
C TRP A 101 6.56 -23.24 1.32
N TYR A 102 6.97 -24.51 1.30
CA TYR A 102 6.21 -25.58 0.65
C TYR A 102 6.10 -26.82 1.53
N GLU A 103 4.87 -27.22 1.81
CA GLU A 103 4.54 -28.47 2.48
C GLU A 103 3.77 -29.36 1.49
N HIS A 104 4.21 -30.61 1.31
CA HIS A 104 3.61 -31.54 0.34
C HIS A 104 3.42 -30.94 -1.07
N ARG A 105 4.42 -30.18 -1.56
CA ARG A 105 4.40 -29.46 -2.86
C ARG A 105 3.41 -28.31 -2.95
N LYS A 106 2.68 -27.97 -1.89
CA LYS A 106 1.75 -26.85 -1.83
C LYS A 106 2.41 -25.68 -1.10
N LYS A 107 2.26 -24.47 -1.63
CA LYS A 107 2.75 -23.25 -0.98
C LYS A 107 1.99 -23.05 0.34
N VAL A 108 2.73 -22.78 1.42
CA VAL A 108 2.24 -22.44 2.76
C VAL A 108 3.02 -21.21 3.24
N LEU A 109 2.36 -20.29 3.95
CA LEU A 109 3.02 -19.10 4.48
C LEU A 109 3.87 -19.43 5.73
N PRO A 110 5.20 -19.21 5.72
CA PRO A 110 6.03 -19.34 6.90
C PRO A 110 5.86 -18.12 7.81
N LEU A 111 4.89 -18.19 8.72
CA LEU A 111 4.40 -17.04 9.50
C LEU A 111 5.52 -16.32 10.27
N ASP A 112 6.40 -17.05 10.96
CA ASP A 112 7.49 -16.45 11.74
C ASP A 112 8.51 -15.72 10.88
N TYR A 113 8.87 -16.34 9.75
CA TYR A 113 9.78 -15.75 8.77
C TYR A 113 9.21 -14.46 8.16
N ILE A 114 7.92 -14.49 7.79
CA ILE A 114 7.24 -13.31 7.27
C ILE A 114 7.15 -12.22 8.35
N SER A 115 6.73 -12.55 9.57
CA SER A 115 6.64 -11.59 10.67
C SER A 115 7.98 -10.88 10.94
N LYS A 116 9.08 -11.64 10.89
CA LYS A 116 10.44 -11.13 11.12
C LYS A 116 10.90 -10.16 10.02
N TYR A 117 10.73 -10.52 8.75
CA TYR A 117 11.39 -9.80 7.65
C TYR A 117 10.46 -8.97 6.75
N PHE A 118 9.14 -9.09 6.86
CA PHE A 118 8.21 -8.30 6.06
C PHE A 118 8.33 -6.81 6.39
N ASN A 119 8.54 -6.00 5.36
CA ASN A 119 8.69 -4.54 5.46
C ASN A 119 8.06 -3.85 4.22
N ALA A 120 8.26 -2.54 4.08
CA ALA A 120 7.70 -1.76 2.97
C ALA A 120 8.19 -2.23 1.59
N VAL A 121 9.41 -2.77 1.47
CA VAL A 121 9.93 -3.37 0.23
C VAL A 121 9.16 -4.64 -0.09
N SER A 122 8.93 -5.53 0.88
CA SER A 122 8.10 -6.73 0.69
C SER A 122 6.70 -6.37 0.22
N LEU A 123 6.09 -5.36 0.85
CA LEU A 123 4.76 -4.87 0.50
C LEU A 123 4.72 -4.31 -0.93
N ALA A 124 5.71 -3.51 -1.31
CA ALA A 124 5.81 -2.93 -2.65
C ALA A 124 5.98 -3.99 -3.73
N TRP A 125 6.82 -5.00 -3.49
CA TRP A 125 7.06 -6.09 -4.43
C TRP A 125 5.82 -6.98 -4.58
N TRP A 126 5.19 -7.35 -3.46
CA TRP A 126 3.94 -8.10 -3.48
C TRP A 126 2.83 -7.34 -4.21
N TYR A 127 2.71 -6.03 -3.98
CA TYR A 127 1.73 -5.18 -4.65
C TYR A 127 1.99 -5.02 -6.17
N GLN A 128 3.25 -4.95 -6.58
CA GLN A 128 3.60 -4.87 -8.00
C GLN A 128 3.24 -6.15 -8.75
N ASP A 129 3.39 -7.31 -8.13
CA ASP A 129 2.95 -8.59 -8.67
C ASP A 129 1.40 -8.68 -8.62
N ASP A 130 0.84 -8.85 -7.43
CA ASP A 130 -0.56 -9.26 -7.21
C ASP A 130 -1.51 -8.14 -6.75
N GLY A 131 -1.04 -6.90 -6.75
CA GLY A 131 -1.83 -5.74 -6.38
C GLY A 131 -2.63 -5.12 -7.52
N SER A 132 -3.66 -4.35 -7.21
CA SER A 132 -4.25 -3.43 -8.18
C SER A 132 -4.85 -2.20 -7.50
N LEU A 133 -4.77 -1.07 -8.20
CA LEU A 133 -5.45 0.16 -7.83
C LEU A 133 -6.70 0.31 -8.70
N LYS A 134 -7.86 0.49 -8.06
CA LYS A 134 -9.08 0.93 -8.73
C LYS A 134 -9.29 2.41 -8.47
N GLN A 135 -9.43 3.17 -9.55
CA GLN A 135 -9.66 4.61 -9.53
C GLN A 135 -10.93 4.94 -10.30
N GLU A 136 -11.54 6.06 -9.94
CA GLU A 136 -12.66 6.66 -10.65
C GLU A 136 -12.41 8.17 -10.70
N ASN A 137 -12.47 8.77 -11.89
CA ASN A 137 -12.17 10.20 -12.09
C ASN A 137 -10.84 10.63 -11.45
N ASN A 138 -9.79 9.81 -11.63
CA ASN A 138 -8.45 9.97 -11.02
C ASN A 138 -8.40 9.96 -9.49
N PHE A 139 -9.49 9.63 -8.81
CA PHE A 139 -9.53 9.48 -7.36
C PHE A 139 -9.50 7.99 -6.97
N PRO A 140 -8.70 7.58 -5.96
CA PRO A 140 -8.63 6.18 -5.56
C PRO A 140 -9.94 5.71 -4.92
N ARG A 141 -10.36 4.50 -5.28
CA ARG A 141 -11.56 3.84 -4.73
C ARG A 141 -11.21 2.64 -3.87
N LYS A 142 -10.25 1.83 -4.32
CA LYS A 142 -9.74 0.72 -3.53
C LYS A 142 -8.39 0.23 -4.04
N ILE A 143 -7.60 -0.30 -3.11
CA ILE A 143 -6.48 -1.18 -3.41
C ILE A 143 -6.93 -2.61 -3.17
N ILE A 144 -6.54 -3.52 -4.06
CA ILE A 144 -6.83 -4.95 -3.99
C ILE A 144 -5.50 -5.70 -4.00
N LEU A 145 -5.35 -6.69 -3.12
CA LEU A 145 -4.28 -7.70 -3.15
C LEU A 145 -4.92 -9.06 -3.43
N SER A 146 -4.54 -9.68 -4.54
CA SER A 146 -4.96 -11.03 -4.92
C SER A 146 -4.39 -12.03 -3.91
N THR A 147 -5.26 -12.71 -3.18
CA THR A 147 -4.93 -13.57 -2.01
C THR A 147 -5.81 -14.83 -1.92
N GLU A 148 -6.56 -15.09 -2.99
CA GLU A 148 -7.46 -16.21 -3.19
C GLU A 148 -6.73 -17.56 -3.19
N CYS A 149 -5.44 -17.58 -3.50
CA CYS A 149 -4.60 -18.78 -3.46
C CYS A 149 -4.27 -19.24 -2.03
N PHE A 150 -4.36 -18.35 -1.04
CA PHE A 150 -4.07 -18.67 0.36
C PHE A 150 -5.28 -19.27 1.07
N THR A 151 -5.06 -19.89 2.22
CA THR A 151 -6.13 -20.34 3.11
C THR A 151 -6.74 -19.17 3.89
N LYS A 152 -7.88 -19.40 4.55
CA LYS A 152 -8.50 -18.40 5.42
C LYS A 152 -7.56 -17.96 6.56
N LYS A 153 -6.87 -18.91 7.20
CA LYS A 153 -5.93 -18.63 8.30
C LYS A 153 -4.76 -17.76 7.83
N GLU A 154 -4.19 -18.08 6.68
CA GLU A 154 -3.10 -17.31 6.06
C GLU A 154 -3.53 -15.89 5.68
N ARG A 155 -4.73 -15.72 5.10
CA ARG A 155 -5.27 -14.37 4.84
C ARG A 155 -5.50 -13.56 6.10
N GLN A 156 -6.04 -14.18 7.16
CA GLN A 156 -6.22 -13.51 8.45
C GLN A 156 -4.87 -13.09 9.05
N PHE A 157 -3.86 -13.94 8.94
CA PHE A 157 -2.48 -13.57 9.31
C PHE A 157 -1.98 -12.37 8.50
N LEU A 158 -2.13 -12.37 7.17
CA LEU A 158 -1.69 -11.25 6.34
C LEU A 158 -2.44 -9.94 6.66
N GLN A 159 -3.75 -10.01 6.95
CA GLN A 159 -4.52 -8.85 7.41
C GLN A 159 -3.97 -8.28 8.73
N MET A 160 -3.69 -9.15 9.70
CA MET A 160 -3.11 -8.75 10.99
C MET A 160 -1.70 -8.20 10.83
N LEU A 161 -0.86 -8.84 10.01
CA LEU A 161 0.49 -8.39 9.68
C LEU A 161 0.49 -6.96 9.12
N LEU A 162 -0.40 -6.66 8.18
CA LEU A 162 -0.52 -5.31 7.58
C LEU A 162 -1.07 -4.28 8.58
N LEU A 163 -1.97 -4.71 9.46
CA LEU A 163 -2.49 -3.86 10.52
C LEU A 163 -1.40 -3.54 11.55
N GLU A 164 -0.63 -4.51 12.02
CA GLU A 164 0.39 -4.31 13.05
C GLU A 164 1.59 -3.52 12.52
N LYS A 165 2.11 -3.88 11.33
CA LYS A 165 3.32 -3.24 10.79
C LYS A 165 3.05 -1.86 10.18
N PHE A 166 1.87 -1.66 9.59
CA PHE A 166 1.58 -0.45 8.81
C PHE A 166 0.29 0.25 9.23
N ASN A 167 -0.41 -0.22 10.27
CA ASN A 167 -1.70 0.33 10.66
C ASN A 167 -2.71 0.36 9.49
N LEU A 168 -2.67 -0.66 8.60
CA LEU A 168 -3.52 -0.75 7.41
C LEU A 168 -4.56 -1.86 7.56
N LEU A 169 -5.82 -1.49 7.70
CA LEU A 169 -6.93 -2.44 7.83
C LEU A 169 -7.47 -2.85 6.46
N PHE A 170 -7.04 -4.01 5.98
CA PHE A 170 -7.63 -4.66 4.80
C PHE A 170 -8.86 -5.49 5.19
N LYS A 171 -9.91 -5.43 4.37
CA LYS A 171 -11.11 -6.27 4.48
C LYS A 171 -11.10 -7.37 3.42
N GLN A 172 -11.78 -8.47 3.67
CA GLN A 172 -11.91 -9.52 2.66
C GLN A 172 -13.14 -9.26 1.78
N ASP A 173 -13.02 -9.52 0.47
CA ASP A 173 -14.17 -9.53 -0.44
C ASP A 173 -14.75 -10.93 -0.66
N LYS A 174 -15.79 -11.01 -1.51
CA LYS A 174 -16.47 -12.25 -1.87
C LYS A 174 -15.61 -13.24 -2.66
N GLN A 175 -14.51 -12.77 -3.27
CA GLN A 175 -13.56 -13.59 -4.01
C GLN A 175 -12.35 -13.98 -3.16
N ASN A 176 -12.39 -13.74 -1.84
CA ASN A 176 -11.29 -13.95 -0.92
C ASN A 176 -10.06 -13.05 -1.14
N ARG A 177 -10.23 -11.90 -1.79
CA ARG A 177 -9.17 -10.88 -1.92
C ARG A 177 -9.13 -9.97 -0.72
N MET A 178 -7.96 -9.43 -0.43
CA MET A 178 -7.78 -8.36 0.56
C MET A 178 -7.98 -7.01 -0.12
N ILE A 179 -8.87 -6.17 0.42
CA ILE A 179 -9.22 -4.86 -0.12
C ILE A 179 -9.08 -3.76 0.92
N LEU A 180 -8.43 -2.67 0.53
CA LEU A 180 -8.37 -1.41 1.27
C LEU A 180 -9.24 -0.36 0.57
N TYR A 181 -10.28 0.13 1.26
CA TYR A 181 -11.31 1.02 0.66
C TYR A 181 -11.14 2.49 1.02
N ASP A 182 -10.71 2.79 2.24
CA ASP A 182 -10.63 4.17 2.73
C ASP A 182 -9.60 4.97 1.92
N ALA A 183 -10.03 6.08 1.33
CA ALA A 183 -9.19 6.90 0.46
C ALA A 183 -7.91 7.35 1.17
N SER A 184 -8.02 7.81 2.42
CA SER A 184 -6.85 8.28 3.16
C SER A 184 -5.87 7.16 3.48
N SER A 185 -6.38 5.97 3.78
CA SER A 185 -5.57 4.78 4.00
C SER A 185 -4.93 4.30 2.70
N ILE A 186 -5.60 4.44 1.55
CA ILE A 186 -5.02 4.15 0.23
C ILE A 186 -3.87 5.11 -0.06
N PHE A 187 -4.06 6.42 0.16
CA PHE A 187 -2.97 7.39 -0.03
C PHE A 187 -1.80 7.11 0.91
N TYR A 188 -2.06 6.73 2.16
CA TYR A 188 -1.03 6.32 3.09
C TYR A 188 -0.34 5.01 2.66
N PHE A 189 -1.07 4.02 2.20
CA PHE A 189 -0.49 2.79 1.63
C PHE A 189 0.48 3.14 0.49
N LEU A 190 0.06 4.03 -0.41
CA LEU A 190 0.89 4.43 -1.55
C LEU A 190 2.15 5.17 -1.10
N SER A 191 2.07 6.08 -0.12
CA SER A 191 3.25 6.79 0.37
C SER A 191 4.27 5.88 1.06
N LEU A 192 3.83 4.74 1.63
CA LEU A 192 4.74 3.74 2.19
C LEU A 192 5.60 3.04 1.12
N ILE A 193 5.05 2.88 -0.09
CA ILE A 193 5.66 2.01 -1.11
C ILE A 193 6.16 2.74 -2.35
N GLU A 194 5.80 4.00 -2.56
CA GLU A 194 6.02 4.72 -3.82
C GLU A 194 7.49 4.75 -4.25
N GLN A 195 8.42 4.91 -3.30
CA GLN A 195 9.86 4.88 -3.55
C GLN A 195 10.39 3.53 -4.09
N TYR A 196 9.61 2.46 -3.91
CA TYR A 196 9.96 1.09 -4.35
C TYR A 196 9.16 0.65 -5.59
N ILE A 197 8.27 1.51 -6.12
CA ILE A 197 7.52 1.22 -7.35
C ILE A 197 8.40 1.46 -8.56
N GLN A 198 8.53 0.45 -9.41
CA GLN A 198 9.31 0.55 -10.63
C GLN A 198 8.54 1.38 -11.69
N PRO A 199 9.21 2.24 -12.49
CA PRO A 199 8.55 3.13 -13.45
C PRO A 199 7.57 2.48 -14.46
N SER A 200 7.83 1.25 -14.92
CA SER A 200 6.90 0.50 -15.79
C SER A 200 5.64 0.04 -15.06
N MET A 201 5.65 0.06 -13.71
CA MET A 201 4.50 -0.29 -12.86
C MET A 201 3.71 0.94 -12.38
N THR A 202 3.91 2.11 -13.00
CA THR A 202 3.23 3.36 -12.64
C THR A 202 1.70 3.30 -12.75
N ARG A 203 1.14 2.37 -13.53
CA ARG A 203 -0.31 2.09 -13.56
C ARG A 203 -0.88 1.62 -12.21
N LYS A 204 -0.01 1.17 -11.29
CA LYS A 204 -0.39 0.70 -9.95
C LYS A 204 -0.45 1.86 -8.93
N ILE A 205 -0.11 3.09 -9.31
CA ILE A 205 -0.13 4.26 -8.43
C ILE A 205 -1.00 5.39 -9.02
N ILE A 206 -1.26 6.41 -8.21
CA ILE A 206 -2.03 7.59 -8.63
C ILE A 206 -1.10 8.58 -9.33
N GLN A 207 -1.33 8.84 -10.61
CA GLN A 207 -0.58 9.84 -11.38
C GLN A 207 -1.20 11.24 -11.22
N ASN A 208 -0.34 12.28 -11.22
CA ASN A 208 -0.64 13.72 -11.34
C ASN A 208 -1.97 14.21 -10.71
N ARG A 209 -1.86 14.75 -9.49
CA ARG A 209 -3.01 15.29 -8.73
C ARG A 209 -3.11 16.79 -8.92
N THR A 210 -3.73 17.25 -10.00
CA THR A 210 -4.01 18.68 -10.20
C THR A 210 -5.40 19.02 -9.69
N PHE A 211 -5.47 19.95 -8.75
CA PHE A 211 -6.73 20.56 -8.35
C PHE A 211 -6.80 21.98 -8.92
N GLN A 212 -7.82 22.23 -9.75
CA GLN A 212 -8.19 23.57 -10.17
C GLN A 212 -9.50 23.96 -9.47
N LEU A 213 -9.45 25.04 -8.70
CA LEU A 213 -10.62 25.57 -8.01
C LEU A 213 -11.54 26.19 -9.08
N LYS A 214 -12.63 25.53 -9.45
CA LYS A 214 -13.68 26.15 -10.26
C LYS A 214 -14.25 27.33 -9.47
N SER A 215 -14.47 28.47 -10.13
CA SER A 215 -15.10 29.63 -9.48
C SER A 215 -16.45 29.18 -8.92
N THR A 216 -16.56 29.14 -7.61
CA THR A 216 -17.80 28.80 -6.92
C THR A 216 -18.14 29.99 -6.04
N SER A 217 -19.39 30.44 -6.15
CA SER A 217 -19.96 31.38 -5.20
C SER A 217 -19.89 30.79 -3.80
N SER A 218 -19.80 31.65 -2.79
CA SER A 218 -19.79 31.28 -1.36
C SER A 218 -21.02 30.41 -1.02
N LYS A 219 -20.88 29.09 -1.13
CA LYS A 219 -21.89 28.12 -0.69
C LYS A 219 -21.58 27.71 0.75
N ARG A 220 -22.63 27.66 1.59
CA ARG A 220 -22.50 27.07 2.93
C ARG A 220 -22.04 25.62 2.81
N SER A 221 -21.07 25.25 3.63
CA SER A 221 -20.56 23.89 3.77
C SER A 221 -20.96 23.34 5.12
N THR A 222 -21.25 22.04 5.20
CA THR A 222 -21.48 21.37 6.49
C THR A 222 -20.21 20.66 6.92
N ILE A 223 -19.68 21.03 8.08
CA ILE A 223 -18.55 20.38 8.73
C ILE A 223 -19.07 19.58 9.93
N TYR A 224 -18.68 18.31 10.01
CA TYR A 224 -19.08 17.42 11.09
C TYR A 224 -17.90 17.29 12.05
N LEU A 225 -18.07 17.70 13.31
CA LEU A 225 -17.00 17.68 14.32
C LEU A 225 -17.41 16.81 15.50
N PRO A 226 -16.45 16.14 16.17
CA PRO A 226 -16.70 15.42 17.41
C PRO A 226 -17.44 16.30 18.43
N ASN A 227 -18.41 15.72 19.14
CA ASN A 227 -19.21 16.47 20.15
C ASN A 227 -18.38 17.05 21.30
N GLU A 228 -17.18 16.53 21.51
CA GLU A 228 -16.20 17.04 22.48
C GLU A 228 -15.68 18.44 22.10
N ILE A 229 -15.76 18.81 20.82
CA ILE A 229 -15.38 20.14 20.34
C ILE A 229 -16.58 21.06 20.52
N ILE A 230 -16.55 21.83 21.60
CA ILE A 230 -17.59 22.81 21.93
C ILE A 230 -17.31 24.10 21.14
N ILE A 231 -18.29 24.53 20.34
CA ILE A 231 -18.18 25.69 19.46
C ILE A 231 -19.40 26.58 19.64
N THR A 232 -19.18 27.87 19.88
CA THR A 232 -20.25 28.86 20.14
C THR A 232 -20.54 29.73 18.91
N SER A 233 -19.53 30.01 18.09
CA SER A 233 -19.58 30.79 16.87
C SER A 233 -18.98 29.99 15.70
N PRO A 234 -19.74 29.03 15.13
CA PRO A 234 -19.18 28.03 14.22
C PRO A 234 -18.42 28.57 13.02
N THR A 235 -18.98 29.58 12.34
CA THR A 235 -18.30 30.18 11.18
C THR A 235 -16.98 30.85 11.59
N LYS A 236 -16.95 31.57 12.71
CA LYS A 236 -15.76 32.31 13.15
C LYS A 236 -14.66 31.34 13.63
N GLU A 237 -15.02 30.44 14.55
CA GLU A 237 -14.07 29.53 15.19
C GLU A 237 -13.49 28.51 14.21
N ILE A 238 -14.33 27.94 13.32
CA ILE A 238 -13.85 26.98 12.32
C ILE A 238 -12.93 27.68 11.30
N ASN A 239 -13.26 28.88 10.82
CA ASN A 239 -12.33 29.60 9.94
C ASN A 239 -11.01 29.97 10.64
N CYS A 240 -11.06 30.29 11.94
CA CYS A 240 -9.88 30.56 12.75
C CYS A 240 -8.96 29.33 12.81
N ILE A 241 -9.48 28.16 13.22
CA ILE A 241 -8.64 26.95 13.35
C ILE A 241 -8.10 26.48 12.00
N LEU A 242 -8.85 26.67 10.91
CA LEU A 242 -8.45 26.29 9.55
C LEU A 242 -7.30 27.14 8.99
N THR A 243 -6.92 28.25 9.64
CA THR A 243 -5.67 28.96 9.28
C THR A 243 -4.44 28.05 9.42
N ASN A 244 -4.48 27.07 10.34
CA ASN A 244 -3.40 26.11 10.55
C ASN A 244 -3.25 25.06 9.43
N LEU A 245 -4.16 25.02 8.44
CA LEU A 245 -4.00 24.12 7.29
C LEU A 245 -2.72 24.38 6.49
N GLU A 246 -2.17 25.60 6.55
CA GLU A 246 -0.88 25.91 5.91
C GLU A 246 0.27 25.08 6.49
N ILE A 247 0.25 24.85 7.81
CA ILE A 247 1.25 24.02 8.50
C ILE A 247 1.12 22.58 8.02
N ILE A 248 -0.11 22.05 7.97
CA ILE A 248 -0.39 20.69 7.48
C ILE A 248 0.04 20.55 6.02
N TRP A 249 -0.28 21.54 5.17
CA TRP A 249 0.11 21.54 3.77
C TRP A 249 1.62 21.56 3.58
N ARG A 250 2.35 22.36 4.39
CA ARG A 250 3.82 22.39 4.38
C ARG A 250 4.39 21.02 4.75
N LEU A 251 3.90 20.38 5.82
CA LEU A 251 4.34 19.05 6.22
C LEU A 251 4.06 17.99 5.15
N PHE A 252 2.94 18.11 4.44
CA PHE A 252 2.66 17.22 3.30
C PHE A 252 3.68 17.40 2.18
N ARG A 253 4.01 18.64 1.81
CA ARG A 253 5.01 18.94 0.76
C ARG A 253 6.44 18.50 1.13
N CYS A 254 6.74 18.39 2.42
CA CYS A 254 8.02 17.90 2.91
C CYS A 254 8.02 16.38 3.16
N GLU A 255 6.99 15.64 2.74
CA GLU A 255 6.84 14.19 2.95
C GLU A 255 6.74 13.75 4.42
N LEU A 256 6.58 14.70 5.35
CA LEU A 256 6.51 14.44 6.80
C LEU A 256 5.08 14.21 7.30
N PHE A 257 4.06 14.52 6.49
CA PHE A 257 2.66 14.45 6.92
C PHE A 257 2.25 13.05 7.40
N TYR A 258 2.61 11.99 6.67
CA TYR A 258 2.17 10.65 7.05
C TYR A 258 2.84 10.14 8.31
N GLU A 259 4.13 10.40 8.45
CA GLU A 259 4.95 10.01 9.60
C GLU A 259 4.53 10.79 10.86
N GLN A 260 4.48 12.11 10.78
CA GLN A 260 4.33 12.98 11.96
C GLN A 260 2.87 13.21 12.35
N ILE A 261 1.94 13.21 11.38
CA ILE A 261 0.54 13.57 11.63
C ILE A 261 -0.39 12.37 11.45
N TYR A 262 -0.44 11.79 10.24
CA TYR A 262 -1.49 10.82 9.91
C TYR A 262 -1.42 9.57 10.77
N LYS A 263 -0.22 8.97 10.92
CA LYS A 263 -0.02 7.72 11.65
C LYS A 263 -0.48 7.82 13.11
N SER A 264 -0.03 8.86 13.83
CA SER A 264 -0.35 9.09 15.25
C SER A 264 -1.80 9.48 15.49
N ASN A 265 -2.50 10.01 14.47
CA ASN A 265 -3.88 10.47 14.59
C ASN A 265 -4.88 9.59 13.84
N LYS A 266 -4.46 8.45 13.28
CA LYS A 266 -5.32 7.62 12.43
C LYS A 266 -6.59 7.14 13.14
N SER A 267 -6.47 6.66 14.38
CA SER A 267 -7.60 6.21 15.18
C SER A 267 -8.62 7.33 15.43
N TYR A 268 -8.15 8.55 15.67
CA TYR A 268 -8.99 9.73 15.83
C TYR A 268 -9.68 10.14 14.52
N ILE A 269 -8.93 10.19 13.41
CA ILE A 269 -9.43 10.55 12.07
C ILE A 269 -10.56 9.62 11.61
N HIS A 270 -10.46 8.33 11.93
CA HIS A 270 -11.40 7.27 11.52
C HIS A 270 -12.32 6.81 12.64
N SER A 271 -12.43 7.58 13.72
CA SER A 271 -13.30 7.24 14.84
C SER A 271 -14.78 7.37 14.45
N ASP A 272 -15.58 6.40 14.90
CA ASP A 272 -17.04 6.35 14.77
C ASP A 272 -17.75 7.12 15.89
N ILE A 273 -17.08 8.11 16.49
CA ILE A 273 -17.66 8.96 17.53
C ILE A 273 -18.79 9.83 16.98
N VAL A 274 -19.73 10.19 17.86
CA VAL A 274 -20.85 11.06 17.53
C VAL A 274 -20.33 12.44 17.14
N LYS A 275 -20.86 12.97 16.02
CA LYS A 275 -20.44 14.24 15.44
C LYS A 275 -21.61 15.20 15.33
N THR A 276 -21.35 16.47 15.65
CA THR A 276 -22.29 17.58 15.49
C THR A 276 -22.08 18.24 14.13
N PRO A 277 -23.14 18.45 13.32
CA PRO A 277 -23.06 19.17 12.06
C PRO A 277 -23.09 20.68 12.24
N TYR A 278 -22.17 21.39 11.60
CA TYR A 278 -22.10 22.84 11.58
C TYR A 278 -22.19 23.37 10.15
N GLN A 279 -23.25 24.13 9.83
CA GLN A 279 -23.38 24.80 8.55
C GLN A 279 -22.68 26.17 8.58
N ILE A 280 -21.58 26.29 7.84
CA ILE A 280 -20.71 27.47 7.89
C ILE A 280 -20.35 27.98 6.49
N VAL A 281 -19.90 29.23 6.41
CA VAL A 281 -19.24 29.77 5.22
C VAL A 281 -17.73 29.70 5.44
N ILE A 282 -17.03 28.96 4.58
CA ILE A 282 -15.56 28.81 4.67
C ILE A 282 -14.91 29.89 3.79
N GLN A 283 -13.93 30.60 4.35
CA GLN A 283 -13.16 31.60 3.62
C GLN A 283 -12.43 30.97 2.43
N LYS A 284 -12.33 31.72 1.32
CA LYS A 284 -11.84 31.22 0.03
C LYS A 284 -10.46 30.55 0.13
N LYS A 285 -9.55 31.12 0.93
CA LYS A 285 -8.18 30.61 1.13
C LYS A 285 -8.18 29.25 1.83
N GLN A 286 -8.91 29.12 2.93
CA GLN A 286 -9.05 27.89 3.71
C GLN A 286 -9.78 26.81 2.88
N LEU A 287 -10.81 27.20 2.13
CA LEU A 287 -11.52 26.29 1.23
C LEU A 287 -10.58 25.71 0.15
N TYR A 288 -9.72 26.55 -0.44
CA TYR A 288 -8.69 26.09 -1.38
C TYR A 288 -7.75 25.07 -0.75
N LEU A 289 -7.23 25.34 0.45
CA LEU A 289 -6.33 24.42 1.16
C LEU A 289 -7.04 23.11 1.54
N LEU A 290 -8.30 23.16 1.97
CA LEU A 290 -9.11 21.97 2.23
C LEU A 290 -9.25 21.09 0.99
N HIS A 291 -9.55 21.68 -0.17
CA HIS A 291 -9.62 20.93 -1.43
C HIS A 291 -8.28 20.32 -1.81
N LEU A 292 -7.21 21.11 -1.71
CA LEU A 292 -5.86 20.67 -2.05
C LEU A 292 -5.43 19.49 -1.18
N LEU A 293 -5.63 19.58 0.14
CA LEU A 293 -5.34 18.50 1.07
C LEU A 293 -6.25 17.28 0.83
N LYS A 294 -7.55 17.47 0.57
CA LYS A 294 -8.48 16.37 0.27
C LYS A 294 -8.03 15.56 -0.95
N VAL A 295 -7.66 16.23 -2.03
CA VAL A 295 -7.21 15.56 -3.28
C VAL A 295 -5.90 14.81 -3.07
N ASN A 296 -5.03 15.29 -2.18
CA ASN A 296 -3.70 14.74 -1.98
C ASN A 296 -3.58 13.74 -0.82
N THR A 297 -4.50 13.77 0.15
CA THR A 297 -4.48 12.91 1.35
C THR A 297 -5.71 12.04 1.49
N GLY A 298 -6.76 12.27 0.69
CA GLY A 298 -8.04 11.58 0.80
C GLY A 298 -8.89 11.97 2.01
N LEU A 299 -8.37 12.81 2.92
CA LEU A 299 -9.11 13.27 4.09
C LEU A 299 -10.28 14.16 3.69
N THR A 300 -11.43 13.96 4.35
CA THR A 300 -12.59 14.84 4.19
C THR A 300 -12.36 16.19 4.86
N PHE A 301 -13.19 17.19 4.52
CA PHE A 301 -13.10 18.50 5.16
C PHE A 301 -13.36 18.41 6.67
N SER A 302 -14.31 17.57 7.08
CA SER A 302 -14.58 17.27 8.50
C SER A 302 -13.37 16.68 9.21
N GLN A 303 -12.69 15.70 8.60
CA GLN A 303 -11.50 15.09 9.17
C GLN A 303 -10.33 16.08 9.27
N LEU A 304 -10.09 16.87 8.22
CA LEU A 304 -9.05 17.91 8.23
C LEU A 304 -9.34 18.97 9.30
N THR A 305 -10.59 19.41 9.44
CA THR A 305 -10.99 20.40 10.45
C THR A 305 -10.84 19.82 11.86
N SER A 306 -11.33 18.60 12.09
CA SER A 306 -11.20 17.90 13.38
C SER A 306 -9.74 17.69 13.77
N LEU A 307 -8.88 17.41 12.79
CA LEU A 307 -7.44 17.27 12.97
C LEU A 307 -6.79 18.62 13.33
N CYS A 308 -7.18 19.72 12.70
CA CYS A 308 -6.71 21.05 13.09
C CYS A 308 -7.07 21.37 14.54
N PHE A 309 -8.31 21.09 14.98
CA PHE A 309 -8.68 21.25 16.38
C PHE A 309 -7.81 20.38 17.30
N LYS A 310 -7.66 19.09 16.99
CA LYS A 310 -6.85 18.19 17.81
C LYS A 310 -5.38 18.64 17.93
N LEU A 311 -4.79 19.17 16.86
CA LEU A 311 -3.38 19.53 16.85
C LEU A 311 -3.09 20.93 17.42
N PHE A 312 -4.03 21.87 17.28
CA PHE A 312 -3.74 23.29 17.51
C PHE A 312 -4.66 23.98 18.53
N ASN A 313 -5.74 23.33 18.97
CA ASN A 313 -6.62 23.90 19.99
C ASN A 313 -6.01 23.80 21.41
N GLU A 314 -5.17 22.79 21.67
CA GLU A 314 -4.46 22.64 22.96
C GLU A 314 -3.37 23.70 23.20
N SER A 315 -2.90 24.36 22.14
CA SER A 315 -1.89 25.42 22.24
C SER A 315 -2.42 26.80 22.66
N GLU A 316 -3.74 27.02 22.64
CA GLU A 316 -4.34 28.30 23.08
C GLU A 316 -4.64 28.33 24.60
N ASN A 317 -4.84 27.18 25.25
CA ASN A 317 -5.05 27.09 26.70
C ASN A 317 -3.76 27.14 27.54
N LYS A 318 -2.61 27.42 26.91
CA LYS A 318 -1.29 27.58 27.57
C LYS A 318 -0.70 28.99 27.45
N LYS A 319 -1.52 30.00 27.12
CA LYS A 319 -1.10 31.40 27.12
C LYS A 319 -1.87 32.23 28.13
#